data_AF-A0A971G8S6-F1
#
_entry.id   AF-A0A971G8S6-F1
#
_cell.length_a   1.000
_cell.length_b   1.000
_cell.length_c   1.000
_cell.angle_alpha   90.00
_cell.angle_beta   90.00
_cell.angle_gamma   90.00
#
_symmetry.space_group_name_H-M   'P 1'
#
loop_
_entity.id
_entity.type
_entity.pdbx_description
1 polymer ?
#
loop_
_entity_poly.entity_id
_entity_poly.type
_entity_poly.pdbx_seq_one_letter_code
_entity_poly.pdbx_strand_id
1 'polypeptide(L)'
;MKRFSRTILTAMLVALLAFSLVGCKTTIKEGEIPPAPYFEPAPVTEEAPPVVEPVLVPAPAVVEPAPEPAPAVVEPVVIPAPVAAPAVFELVGEDLPYGGKQIVKNADGAKTFDLFIVHTNDLNGDIYGEAGGLGLAKFSTALQAGKMITDNWLLLNSGSVGEVPAEAAMTAAAVIDLLGYDAYTPQAIQLATGITGTEHAAALSVNALDSEGYFVTQPYAVYDFNGFKVGVAGLTAPKQIQGVSFDSDLIFDNAQYAVDLANDYVDYLVVLTDLGSDGAITSELVAANVDGIDLIVDGNGGVMAKEVNGTLIVRADEKLKSVGAV
;
A
#
# COMPACT_ATOMS: atom_id res chain seq x y z
N MET A 1 24.83 -24.30 15.26
CA MET A 1 25.94 -23.56 14.63
C MET A 1 26.38 -24.26 13.36
N LYS A 2 26.33 -23.59 12.20
CA LYS A 2 27.04 -23.96 10.96
C LYS A 2 27.67 -22.66 10.41
N ARG A 3 28.86 -22.74 9.81
CA ARG A 3 29.57 -21.55 9.30
C ARG A 3 29.00 -21.12 7.93
N PHE A 4 28.58 -19.87 7.82
CA PHE A 4 28.32 -19.24 6.52
C PHE A 4 29.62 -18.87 5.80
N SER A 5 29.57 -18.79 4.46
CA SER A 5 30.72 -18.44 3.63
C SER A 5 31.12 -16.97 3.81
N ARG A 6 32.44 -16.71 3.80
CA ARG A 6 33.01 -15.35 3.86
C ARG A 6 32.64 -14.46 2.68
N THR A 7 32.10 -15.00 1.59
CA THR A 7 31.69 -14.24 0.39
C THR A 7 30.34 -13.51 0.55
N ILE A 8 29.42 -14.00 1.39
CA ILE A 8 28.09 -13.37 1.56
C ILE A 8 28.20 -12.08 2.39
N LEU A 9 29.04 -12.09 3.43
CA LEU A 9 29.24 -10.95 4.32
C LEU A 9 29.81 -9.72 3.59
N THR A 10 30.63 -9.93 2.55
CA THR A 10 31.21 -8.85 1.74
C THR A 10 30.18 -8.15 0.85
N ALA A 11 29.14 -8.87 0.40
CA ALA A 11 28.05 -8.27 -0.39
C ALA A 11 27.17 -7.36 0.47
N MET A 12 26.76 -7.82 1.67
CA MET A 12 26.01 -6.99 2.62
C MET A 12 26.76 -5.72 3.02
N LEU A 13 28.08 -5.79 3.22
CA LEU A 13 28.87 -4.66 3.68
C LEU A 13 28.94 -3.51 2.66
N VAL A 14 28.84 -3.80 1.35
CA VAL A 14 28.84 -2.77 0.30
C VAL A 14 27.49 -2.06 0.23
N ALA A 15 26.37 -2.76 0.40
CA ALA A 15 25.05 -2.15 0.49
C ALA A 15 24.92 -1.23 1.73
N LEU A 16 25.41 -1.68 2.88
CA LEU A 16 25.40 -0.91 4.13
C LEU A 16 26.35 0.31 4.14
N LEU A 17 27.35 0.36 3.27
CA LEU A 17 28.26 1.52 3.15
C LEU A 17 27.71 2.63 2.25
N ALA A 18 26.67 2.39 1.45
CA ALA A 18 26.00 3.45 0.67
C ALA A 18 25.15 4.39 1.55
N PHE A 19 24.69 3.91 2.72
CA PHE A 19 23.73 4.61 3.58
C PHE A 19 24.34 5.44 4.73
N SER A 20 25.66 5.70 4.73
CA SER A 20 26.34 6.28 5.92
C SER A 20 27.22 7.53 5.71
N LEU A 21 27.42 8.04 4.48
CA LEU A 21 28.42 9.09 4.22
C LEU A 21 28.03 10.26 3.27
N VAL A 22 26.77 10.68 3.30
CA VAL A 22 26.34 12.09 3.08
C VAL A 22 25.19 12.33 4.07
N GLY A 23 25.14 13.33 4.95
CA GLY A 23 25.79 14.64 4.99
C GLY A 23 24.67 15.72 4.94
N CYS A 24 24.47 16.62 5.89
CA CYS A 24 25.31 17.07 7.01
C CYS A 24 24.47 17.55 8.22
N LYS A 25 25.16 17.80 9.36
CA LYS A 25 24.57 18.35 10.59
C LYS A 25 23.93 19.73 10.35
N THR A 26 22.75 19.95 10.93
CA THR A 26 22.30 21.30 11.35
C THR A 26 21.73 21.21 12.77
N THR A 27 22.41 21.84 13.73
CA THR A 27 21.91 21.98 15.10
C THR A 27 20.86 23.08 15.11
N ILE A 28 19.58 22.74 15.26
CA ILE A 28 18.55 23.74 15.54
C ILE A 28 18.82 24.33 16.92
N LYS A 29 19.00 25.65 16.98
CA LYS A 29 18.82 26.44 18.19
C LYS A 29 17.35 26.85 18.27
N GLU A 30 16.79 26.84 19.46
CA GLU A 30 15.57 27.62 19.73
C GLU A 30 15.85 29.11 19.44
N GLY A 31 14.90 29.74 18.76
CA GLY A 31 14.88 31.15 18.41
C GLY A 31 13.43 31.57 18.21
N GLU A 32 13.09 32.79 18.62
CA GLU A 32 11.70 33.21 18.78
C GLU A 32 10.93 33.26 17.44
N ILE A 33 9.65 32.86 17.49
CA ILE A 33 8.74 32.89 16.34
C ILE A 33 8.43 34.36 15.99
N PRO A 34 8.78 34.85 14.79
CA PRO A 34 8.39 36.19 14.36
C PRO A 34 6.88 36.23 14.03
N PRO A 35 6.17 37.33 14.32
CA PRO A 35 4.74 37.45 14.02
C PRO A 35 4.48 37.48 12.51
N ALA A 36 3.32 36.97 12.10
CA ALA A 36 2.92 36.85 10.69
C ALA A 36 2.82 38.23 9.99
N PRO A 37 3.25 38.34 8.72
CA PRO A 37 3.22 39.61 7.99
C PRO A 37 1.79 40.03 7.58
N TYR A 38 1.55 41.34 7.66
CA TYR A 38 0.32 41.99 7.22
C TYR A 38 0.41 42.35 5.72
N PHE A 39 -0.72 42.29 5.00
CA PHE A 39 -0.81 42.59 3.56
C PHE A 39 -1.69 43.82 3.29
N GLU A 40 -1.20 44.73 2.44
CA GLU A 40 -1.98 45.80 1.80
C GLU A 40 -1.88 45.67 0.26
N PRO A 41 -2.93 45.98 -0.54
CA PRO A 41 -2.97 45.64 -1.97
C PRO A 41 -2.76 46.80 -2.98
N ALA A 42 -2.21 46.47 -4.16
CA ALA A 42 -2.27 47.20 -5.45
C ALA A 42 -1.45 48.53 -5.54
N PRO A 43 -1.00 49.01 -6.74
CA PRO A 43 -1.55 48.81 -8.10
C PRO A 43 -0.57 48.27 -9.17
N VAL A 44 -0.88 48.49 -10.46
CA VAL A 44 -0.42 47.75 -11.67
C VAL A 44 0.15 48.72 -12.75
N THR A 45 0.73 48.17 -13.83
CA THR A 45 1.19 48.78 -15.13
C THR A 45 2.62 49.37 -15.18
N GLU A 46 3.38 49.35 -16.30
CA GLU A 46 3.47 48.51 -17.55
C GLU A 46 4.81 48.84 -18.30
N GLU A 47 5.06 48.19 -19.46
CA GLU A 47 6.06 48.49 -20.54
C GLU A 47 7.46 47.80 -20.58
N ALA A 48 7.93 47.50 -21.81
CA ALA A 48 9.22 46.88 -22.24
C ALA A 48 9.33 46.94 -23.80
N PRO A 49 10.42 46.49 -24.52
CA PRO A 49 11.78 46.09 -24.13
C PRO A 49 12.89 47.07 -24.67
N PRO A 50 13.65 46.96 -25.82
CA PRO A 50 13.98 45.90 -26.80
C PRO A 50 15.49 45.62 -27.14
N VAL A 51 15.77 44.36 -27.51
CA VAL A 51 16.74 43.74 -28.48
C VAL A 51 17.89 44.54 -29.15
N VAL A 52 19.10 43.93 -29.22
CA VAL A 52 20.12 44.05 -30.32
C VAL A 52 20.93 42.74 -30.51
N GLU A 53 21.26 42.34 -31.75
CA GLU A 53 22.24 41.29 -32.17
C GLU A 53 23.15 41.84 -33.34
N PRO A 54 23.75 41.06 -34.29
CA PRO A 54 24.61 39.85 -34.27
C PRO A 54 25.96 40.04 -35.06
N VAL A 55 26.84 39.03 -35.15
CA VAL A 55 27.93 38.92 -36.18
C VAL A 55 28.17 37.44 -36.61
N LEU A 56 28.73 37.18 -37.81
CA LEU A 56 28.73 35.88 -38.51
C LEU A 56 30.11 35.31 -38.97
N VAL A 57 30.05 34.07 -39.49
CA VAL A 57 31.04 33.06 -39.99
C VAL A 57 32.08 33.54 -41.03
N PRO A 58 33.15 32.73 -41.32
CA PRO A 58 33.12 31.83 -42.51
C PRO A 58 33.87 30.47 -42.37
N ALA A 59 33.78 29.60 -43.39
CA ALA A 59 34.43 28.27 -43.49
C ALA A 59 34.94 27.95 -44.93
N PRO A 60 35.96 27.08 -45.11
CA PRO A 60 35.90 25.94 -46.09
C PRO A 60 36.80 24.72 -45.72
N ALA A 61 36.99 23.66 -46.55
CA ALA A 61 36.06 22.70 -47.17
C ALA A 61 36.80 21.56 -47.97
N VAL A 62 36.30 20.31 -47.92
CA VAL A 62 36.52 19.14 -48.84
C VAL A 62 37.93 18.48 -48.95
N VAL A 63 37.97 17.12 -48.97
CA VAL A 63 38.77 16.20 -49.86
C VAL A 63 38.59 14.70 -49.45
N GLU A 64 38.56 13.79 -50.43
CA GLU A 64 38.67 12.29 -50.35
C GLU A 64 39.78 11.81 -51.33
N PRO A 65 40.24 10.51 -51.42
CA PRO A 65 39.81 9.26 -50.77
C PRO A 65 40.95 8.31 -50.23
N ALA A 66 40.55 7.08 -49.85
CA ALA A 66 41.25 5.77 -49.66
C ALA A 66 42.72 5.57 -50.14
N PRO A 67 43.55 4.65 -49.53
CA PRO A 67 43.19 3.27 -49.17
C PRO A 67 43.74 2.67 -47.84
N GLU A 68 43.51 1.37 -47.62
CA GLU A 68 43.81 0.56 -46.42
C GLU A 68 45.30 0.50 -46.01
N PRO A 69 45.59 0.26 -44.71
CA PRO A 69 45.94 -1.11 -44.31
C PRO A 69 45.32 -1.57 -42.98
N ALA A 70 45.24 -2.89 -42.80
CA ALA A 70 44.91 -3.56 -41.54
C ALA A 70 46.06 -4.52 -41.10
N PRO A 71 46.09 -5.01 -39.85
CA PRO A 71 45.31 -4.63 -38.67
C PRO A 71 46.18 -4.13 -37.49
N ALA A 72 45.56 -3.43 -36.53
CA ALA A 72 46.10 -3.21 -35.19
C ALA A 72 45.00 -3.47 -34.16
N VAL A 73 45.37 -3.97 -32.97
CA VAL A 73 44.40 -4.41 -31.95
C VAL A 73 43.69 -3.20 -31.34
N VAL A 74 42.36 -3.25 -31.30
CA VAL A 74 41.51 -2.29 -30.60
C VAL A 74 40.83 -3.02 -29.44
N GLU A 75 40.97 -2.51 -28.23
CA GLU A 75 40.24 -3.03 -27.06
C GLU A 75 38.74 -2.71 -27.22
N PRO A 76 37.81 -3.59 -26.82
CA PRO A 76 36.39 -3.38 -27.04
C PRO A 76 35.90 -2.17 -26.24
N VAL A 77 35.48 -1.11 -26.95
CA VAL A 77 34.76 0.02 -26.36
C VAL A 77 33.48 -0.53 -25.72
N VAL A 78 33.40 -0.46 -24.39
CA VAL A 78 32.21 -0.86 -23.65
C VAL A 78 31.12 0.17 -23.91
N ILE A 79 30.26 -0.13 -24.88
CA ILE A 79 28.95 0.50 -24.99
C ILE A 79 28.24 0.22 -23.65
N PRO A 80 27.75 1.23 -22.91
CA PRO A 80 26.93 0.98 -21.75
C PRO A 80 25.69 0.22 -22.22
N ALA A 81 25.52 -1.02 -21.74
CA ALA A 81 24.32 -1.79 -22.01
C ALA A 81 23.09 -0.99 -21.54
N PRO A 82 21.93 -1.12 -22.20
CA PRO A 82 20.70 -0.56 -21.66
C PRO A 82 20.53 -1.08 -20.23
N VAL A 83 20.23 -0.18 -19.29
CA VAL A 83 19.97 -0.55 -17.90
C VAL A 83 18.80 -1.54 -17.94
N ALA A 84 19.07 -2.79 -17.58
CA ALA A 84 18.02 -3.79 -17.49
C ALA A 84 16.98 -3.30 -16.49
N ALA A 85 15.70 -3.30 -16.89
CA ALA A 85 14.61 -3.16 -15.94
C ALA A 85 14.78 -4.19 -14.82
N PRO A 86 14.38 -3.88 -13.58
CA PRO A 86 14.47 -4.83 -12.48
C PRO A 86 13.81 -6.14 -12.90
N ALA A 87 14.49 -7.26 -12.65
CA ALA A 87 13.91 -8.56 -12.95
C ALA A 87 12.66 -8.75 -12.08
N VAL A 88 11.49 -8.73 -12.73
CA VAL A 88 10.22 -9.16 -12.13
C VAL A 88 10.42 -10.60 -11.68
N PHE A 89 10.57 -10.79 -10.37
CA PHE A 89 10.66 -12.13 -9.78
C PHE A 89 9.24 -12.67 -9.74
N GLU A 90 8.95 -13.69 -10.54
CA GLU A 90 7.63 -14.34 -10.55
C GLU A 90 7.30 -14.81 -9.11
N LEU A 91 6.40 -14.09 -8.42
CA LEU A 91 6.10 -14.30 -7.00
C LEU A 91 5.16 -15.50 -6.81
N VAL A 92 5.62 -16.68 -7.21
CA VAL A 92 4.86 -17.93 -7.19
C VAL A 92 5.15 -18.72 -5.92
N GLY A 93 4.27 -18.59 -4.93
CA GLY A 93 4.35 -19.35 -3.68
C GLY A 93 3.22 -18.98 -2.72
N GLU A 94 2.96 -19.85 -1.74
CA GLU A 94 2.02 -19.55 -0.64
C GLU A 94 2.56 -18.41 0.24
N ASP A 95 3.89 -18.36 0.45
CA ASP A 95 4.60 -17.28 1.16
C ASP A 95 5.26 -16.31 0.15
N LEU A 96 4.80 -15.06 0.17
CA LEU A 96 5.27 -13.94 -0.65
C LEU A 96 6.26 -13.05 0.16
N PRO A 97 6.99 -12.11 -0.48
CA PRO A 97 7.90 -11.20 0.23
C PRO A 97 7.23 -10.46 1.40
N TYR A 98 8.00 -10.25 2.47
CA TYR A 98 7.54 -9.63 3.72
C TYR A 98 6.41 -10.39 4.44
N GLY A 99 6.22 -11.68 4.15
CA GLY A 99 5.21 -12.51 4.80
C GLY A 99 3.80 -12.30 4.28
N GLY A 100 3.64 -11.61 3.14
CA GLY A 100 2.39 -11.66 2.38
C GLY A 100 2.08 -13.09 1.95
N LYS A 101 0.81 -13.37 1.61
CA LYS A 101 0.37 -14.73 1.24
C LYS A 101 -0.46 -14.74 -0.03
N GLN A 102 -0.27 -15.77 -0.85
CA GLN A 102 -1.19 -16.07 -1.96
C GLN A 102 -2.19 -17.16 -1.55
N ILE A 103 -3.48 -16.90 -1.73
CA ILE A 103 -4.58 -17.82 -1.42
C ILE A 103 -5.39 -18.07 -2.70
N VAL A 104 -5.49 -19.33 -3.13
CA VAL A 104 -6.35 -19.70 -4.26
C VAL A 104 -7.79 -19.80 -3.78
N LYS A 105 -8.65 -18.93 -4.29
CA LYS A 105 -10.08 -18.83 -3.94
C LYS A 105 -10.95 -19.62 -4.90
N ASN A 106 -10.64 -19.60 -6.20
CA ASN A 106 -11.25 -20.48 -7.19
C ASN A 106 -10.21 -20.92 -8.25
N ALA A 107 -10.36 -22.14 -8.75
CA ALA A 107 -9.55 -22.74 -9.82
C ALA A 107 -10.38 -23.68 -10.73
N ASP A 108 -11.68 -23.43 -10.89
CA ASP A 108 -12.57 -24.16 -11.79
C ASP A 108 -12.24 -23.98 -13.29
N GLY A 109 -11.44 -22.97 -13.63
CA GLY A 109 -10.98 -22.66 -14.99
C GLY A 109 -11.93 -21.78 -15.81
N ALA A 110 -12.91 -21.12 -15.17
CA ALA A 110 -13.79 -20.17 -15.83
C ALA A 110 -13.00 -18.97 -16.38
N LYS A 111 -13.17 -18.69 -17.68
CA LYS A 111 -12.50 -17.59 -18.41
C LYS A 111 -13.21 -16.24 -18.32
N THR A 112 -14.43 -16.25 -17.77
CA THR A 112 -15.26 -15.07 -17.53
C THR A 112 -16.16 -15.43 -16.37
N PHE A 113 -16.16 -14.61 -15.33
CA PHE A 113 -16.93 -14.78 -14.11
C PHE A 113 -17.12 -13.40 -13.47
N ASP A 114 -18.18 -13.25 -12.69
CA ASP A 114 -18.37 -12.09 -11.84
C ASP A 114 -17.61 -12.32 -10.52
N LEU A 115 -16.82 -11.33 -10.11
CA LEU A 115 -16.11 -11.27 -8.82
C LEU A 115 -16.79 -10.21 -7.95
N PHE A 116 -17.02 -10.52 -6.67
CA PHE A 116 -17.62 -9.58 -5.72
C PHE A 116 -16.68 -9.27 -4.55
N ILE A 117 -16.40 -7.99 -4.31
CA ILE A 117 -15.72 -7.52 -3.09
C ILE A 117 -16.81 -7.14 -2.08
N VAL A 118 -17.15 -8.09 -1.19
CA VAL A 118 -18.14 -7.88 -0.13
C VAL A 118 -17.44 -7.36 1.10
N HIS A 119 -17.94 -6.27 1.68
CA HIS A 119 -17.29 -5.66 2.82
C HIS A 119 -18.26 -5.21 3.92
N THR A 120 -17.72 -5.15 5.11
CA THR A 120 -18.31 -4.53 6.29
C THR A 120 -17.27 -3.59 6.91
N ASN A 121 -17.73 -2.69 7.78
CA ASN A 121 -16.84 -1.95 8.65
C ASN A 121 -17.47 -1.71 10.02
N ASP A 122 -16.60 -1.43 10.98
CA ASP A 122 -16.98 -0.85 12.28
C ASP A 122 -18.09 -1.65 12.99
N LEU A 123 -17.94 -2.98 13.05
CA LEU A 123 -18.88 -3.88 13.75
C LEU A 123 -19.12 -3.43 15.20
N ASN A 124 -18.13 -2.76 15.81
CA ASN A 124 -18.23 -2.02 17.08
C ASN A 124 -18.93 -2.80 18.20
N GLY A 125 -18.71 -4.12 18.28
CA GLY A 125 -19.25 -5.01 19.30
C GLY A 125 -20.74 -5.34 19.20
N ASP A 126 -21.47 -4.92 18.15
CA ASP A 126 -22.91 -5.23 18.03
C ASP A 126 -23.19 -6.66 17.56
N ILE A 127 -22.93 -7.61 18.45
CA ILE A 127 -23.08 -9.05 18.21
C ILE A 127 -24.54 -9.42 17.87
N TYR A 128 -25.52 -8.73 18.46
CA TYR A 128 -26.93 -9.10 18.43
C TYR A 128 -27.81 -8.26 17.48
N GLY A 129 -27.32 -7.08 17.05
CA GLY A 129 -28.08 -6.11 16.25
C GLY A 129 -28.88 -5.12 17.11
N GLU A 130 -28.44 -4.84 18.34
CA GLU A 130 -29.13 -3.95 19.29
C GLU A 130 -29.01 -2.46 18.89
N ALA A 131 -28.00 -2.08 18.10
CA ALA A 131 -27.90 -0.75 17.50
C ALA A 131 -28.69 -0.61 16.19
N GLY A 132 -29.56 -1.58 15.88
CA GLY A 132 -30.42 -1.59 14.69
C GLY A 132 -29.84 -2.32 13.48
N GLY A 133 -28.64 -2.90 13.60
CA GLY A 133 -28.01 -3.70 12.56
C GLY A 133 -28.51 -5.14 12.45
N LEU A 134 -27.92 -5.90 11.52
CA LEU A 134 -28.23 -7.31 11.32
C LEU A 134 -27.85 -8.18 12.53
N GLY A 135 -26.74 -7.88 13.21
CA GLY A 135 -26.12 -8.77 14.19
C GLY A 135 -25.48 -10.01 13.54
N LEU A 136 -24.42 -10.53 14.18
CA LEU A 136 -23.51 -11.51 13.55
C LEU A 136 -24.20 -12.82 13.15
N ALA A 137 -25.21 -13.27 13.89
CA ALA A 137 -25.94 -14.50 13.57
C ALA A 137 -26.76 -14.40 12.26
N LYS A 138 -27.45 -13.27 12.04
CA LYS A 138 -28.21 -13.04 10.81
C LYS A 138 -27.26 -12.81 9.63
N PHE A 139 -26.18 -12.08 9.87
CA PHE A 139 -25.12 -11.85 8.88
C PHE A 139 -24.42 -13.15 8.46
N SER A 140 -24.02 -14.03 9.40
CA SER A 140 -23.48 -15.37 9.08
C SER A 140 -24.44 -16.20 8.23
N THR A 141 -25.75 -16.14 8.50
CA THR A 141 -26.77 -16.81 7.67
C THR A 141 -26.84 -16.22 6.26
N ALA A 142 -26.76 -14.90 6.12
CA ALA A 142 -26.70 -14.23 4.82
C ALA A 142 -25.40 -14.56 4.06
N LEU A 143 -24.27 -14.67 4.75
CA LEU A 143 -22.99 -15.08 4.15
C LEU A 143 -23.05 -16.51 3.62
N GLN A 144 -23.63 -17.45 4.37
CA GLN A 144 -23.84 -18.83 3.91
C GLN A 144 -24.79 -18.88 2.69
N ALA A 145 -25.81 -18.01 2.64
CA ALA A 145 -26.66 -17.86 1.46
C ALA A 145 -25.87 -17.31 0.24
N GLY A 146 -24.94 -16.38 0.45
CA GLY A 146 -24.03 -15.87 -0.58
C GLY A 146 -23.12 -16.96 -1.16
N LYS A 147 -22.46 -17.75 -0.31
CA LYS A 147 -21.58 -18.87 -0.74
C LYS A 147 -22.33 -19.96 -1.54
N MET A 148 -23.65 -20.09 -1.37
CA MET A 148 -24.47 -20.98 -2.21
C MET A 148 -24.81 -20.42 -3.61
N ILE A 149 -24.51 -19.14 -3.89
CA ILE A 149 -24.71 -18.50 -5.18
C ILE A 149 -23.39 -18.45 -5.97
N THR A 150 -22.29 -18.08 -5.32
CA THR A 150 -20.95 -18.01 -5.91
C THR A 150 -19.86 -18.10 -4.83
N ASP A 151 -18.74 -18.72 -5.17
CA ASP A 151 -17.50 -18.68 -4.38
C ASP A 151 -16.52 -17.60 -4.91
N ASN A 152 -16.82 -16.96 -6.06
CA ASN A 152 -16.04 -15.85 -6.64
C ASN A 152 -16.29 -14.54 -5.88
N TRP A 153 -15.91 -14.52 -4.61
CA TRP A 153 -16.04 -13.35 -3.77
C TRP A 153 -14.97 -13.29 -2.68
N LEU A 154 -14.70 -12.06 -2.24
CA LEU A 154 -13.75 -11.74 -1.18
C LEU A 154 -14.49 -11.00 -0.07
N LEU A 155 -14.38 -11.49 1.18
CA LEU A 155 -15.08 -10.90 2.32
C LEU A 155 -14.12 -10.11 3.22
N LEU A 156 -14.29 -8.79 3.30
CA LEU A 156 -13.38 -7.88 3.98
C LEU A 156 -14.03 -7.16 5.17
N ASN A 157 -13.26 -6.89 6.23
CA ASN A 157 -13.68 -6.05 7.36
C ASN A 157 -12.69 -4.89 7.59
N SER A 158 -13.11 -3.67 7.30
CA SER A 158 -12.41 -2.44 7.72
C SER A 158 -12.87 -1.97 9.10
N GLY A 159 -12.14 -1.01 9.70
CA GLY A 159 -12.56 -0.38 10.95
C GLY A 159 -12.51 -1.28 12.19
N SER A 160 -13.25 -0.86 13.23
CA SER A 160 -13.23 -1.51 14.55
C SER A 160 -14.27 -2.63 14.68
N VAL A 161 -13.83 -3.84 15.07
CA VAL A 161 -14.76 -4.94 15.38
C VAL A 161 -15.44 -4.77 16.77
N GLY A 162 -15.02 -3.78 17.56
CA GLY A 162 -15.43 -3.52 18.94
C GLY A 162 -14.21 -3.41 19.88
N GLU A 163 -14.37 -2.76 21.04
CA GLU A 163 -13.32 -2.81 22.07
C GLU A 163 -13.29 -4.20 22.72
N VAL A 164 -12.15 -4.89 22.65
CA VAL A 164 -11.99 -6.26 23.17
C VAL A 164 -10.95 -6.27 24.31
N PRO A 165 -11.32 -6.69 25.53
CA PRO A 165 -10.36 -6.95 26.62
C PRO A 165 -9.28 -7.94 26.19
N ALA A 166 -8.06 -7.80 26.73
CA ALA A 166 -6.91 -8.60 26.29
C ALA A 166 -7.15 -10.12 26.45
N GLU A 167 -7.87 -10.53 27.49
CA GLU A 167 -8.29 -11.92 27.75
C GLU A 167 -9.30 -12.47 26.73
N ALA A 168 -9.99 -11.60 25.98
CA ALA A 168 -11.00 -11.95 24.98
C ALA A 168 -10.51 -11.77 23.52
N ALA A 169 -9.30 -11.26 23.30
CA ALA A 169 -8.76 -10.97 21.97
C ALA A 169 -8.78 -12.20 21.03
N MET A 170 -8.39 -13.37 21.54
CA MET A 170 -8.47 -14.64 20.81
C MET A 170 -9.90 -15.07 20.46
N THR A 171 -10.88 -14.71 21.29
CA THR A 171 -12.30 -14.99 21.02
C THR A 171 -12.85 -14.09 19.92
N ALA A 172 -12.45 -12.80 19.89
CA ALA A 172 -12.80 -11.89 18.81
C ALA A 172 -12.16 -12.32 17.47
N ALA A 173 -10.90 -12.76 17.49
CA ALA A 173 -10.23 -13.33 16.33
C ALA A 173 -10.97 -14.57 15.78
N ALA A 174 -11.33 -15.51 16.65
CA ALA A 174 -12.11 -16.70 16.27
C ALA A 174 -13.51 -16.36 15.70
N VAL A 175 -14.12 -15.23 16.07
CA VAL A 175 -15.37 -14.74 15.45
C VAL A 175 -15.14 -14.27 14.00
N ILE A 176 -14.00 -13.68 13.69
CA ILE A 176 -13.64 -13.24 12.34
C ILE A 176 -13.43 -14.44 11.40
N ASP A 177 -12.70 -15.47 11.86
CA ASP A 177 -12.56 -16.73 11.10
C ASP A 177 -13.89 -17.48 10.96
N LEU A 178 -14.75 -17.50 11.99
CA LEU A 178 -16.05 -18.19 11.97
C LEU A 178 -17.08 -17.52 11.03
N LEU A 179 -17.00 -16.20 10.85
CA LEU A 179 -17.73 -15.51 9.79
C LEU A 179 -17.11 -15.79 8.41
N GLY A 180 -15.84 -16.17 8.37
CA GLY A 180 -15.12 -16.50 7.15
C GLY A 180 -14.75 -15.26 6.35
N TYR A 181 -14.28 -14.21 7.04
CA TYR A 181 -13.57 -13.09 6.42
C TYR A 181 -12.24 -13.58 5.82
N ASP A 182 -11.85 -12.98 4.70
CA ASP A 182 -10.58 -13.24 4.03
C ASP A 182 -9.47 -12.30 4.55
N ALA A 183 -9.81 -11.03 4.83
CA ALA A 183 -8.88 -10.07 5.44
C ALA A 183 -9.60 -9.00 6.30
N TYR A 184 -8.86 -8.40 7.24
CA TYR A 184 -9.34 -7.33 8.11
C TYR A 184 -8.24 -6.37 8.58
N THR A 185 -8.62 -5.15 8.96
CA THR A 185 -7.73 -4.18 9.63
C THR A 185 -7.47 -4.57 11.10
N PRO A 186 -6.22 -4.66 11.57
CA PRO A 186 -5.90 -5.16 12.90
C PRO A 186 -6.26 -4.17 14.03
N GLN A 187 -6.73 -4.74 15.14
CA GLN A 187 -7.04 -4.01 16.37
C GLN A 187 -5.78 -3.63 17.15
N ALA A 188 -5.91 -2.64 18.04
CA ALA A 188 -4.82 -2.19 18.90
C ALA A 188 -4.21 -3.31 19.76
N ILE A 189 -4.99 -4.29 20.24
CA ILE A 189 -4.46 -5.43 21.02
C ILE A 189 -3.64 -6.42 20.17
N GLN A 190 -4.02 -6.61 18.90
CA GLN A 190 -3.30 -7.48 17.97
C GLN A 190 -1.98 -6.83 17.55
N LEU A 191 -2.01 -5.51 17.31
CA LEU A 191 -0.81 -4.70 17.04
C LEU A 191 0.11 -4.58 18.27
N ALA A 192 -0.43 -4.44 19.48
CA ALA A 192 0.36 -4.37 20.70
C ALA A 192 1.06 -5.69 21.09
N THR A 193 0.69 -6.82 20.44
CA THR A 193 1.20 -8.16 20.78
C THR A 193 1.88 -8.88 19.62
N GLY A 194 1.64 -8.46 18.37
CA GLY A 194 2.00 -9.23 17.17
C GLY A 194 1.17 -10.50 16.99
N ILE A 195 0.12 -10.71 17.78
CA ILE A 195 -0.72 -11.91 17.76
C ILE A 195 -2.08 -11.55 17.17
N THR A 196 -2.31 -11.94 15.92
CA THR A 196 -3.60 -11.78 15.24
C THR A 196 -4.68 -12.65 15.88
N GLY A 197 -4.32 -13.89 16.23
CA GLY A 197 -5.23 -14.90 16.76
C GLY A 197 -6.14 -15.55 15.70
N THR A 198 -6.01 -15.17 14.42
CA THR A 198 -6.78 -15.73 13.30
C THR A 198 -6.04 -16.84 12.57
N GLU A 199 -6.74 -17.92 12.21
CA GLU A 199 -6.22 -19.06 11.45
C GLU A 199 -6.40 -18.91 9.92
N HIS A 200 -7.36 -18.11 9.46
CA HIS A 200 -7.69 -17.97 8.04
C HIS A 200 -7.68 -16.50 7.59
N ALA A 201 -8.33 -15.62 8.34
CA ALA A 201 -8.43 -14.20 7.98
C ALA A 201 -7.07 -13.50 8.15
N ALA A 202 -6.60 -12.84 7.09
CA ALA A 202 -5.36 -12.06 7.13
C ALA A 202 -5.58 -10.72 7.86
N ALA A 203 -4.81 -10.47 8.92
CA ALA A 203 -4.77 -9.17 9.58
C ALA A 203 -3.75 -8.29 8.85
N LEU A 204 -4.22 -7.26 8.16
CA LEU A 204 -3.40 -6.52 7.19
C LEU A 204 -3.03 -5.10 7.66
N SER A 205 -1.72 -4.79 7.68
CA SER A 205 -1.22 -3.43 7.89
C SER A 205 0.21 -3.26 7.37
N VAL A 206 0.41 -2.34 6.43
CA VAL A 206 1.70 -1.97 5.84
C VAL A 206 2.43 -0.87 6.63
N ASN A 207 1.72 -0.04 7.40
CA ASN A 207 2.33 1.08 8.12
C ASN A 207 2.54 0.82 9.61
N ALA A 208 1.97 -0.23 10.20
CA ALA A 208 2.22 -0.60 11.59
C ALA A 208 3.58 -1.29 11.73
N LEU A 209 4.59 -0.52 12.14
CA LEU A 209 5.98 -0.96 12.28
C LEU A 209 6.42 -1.01 13.75
N ASP A 210 7.27 -1.97 14.12
CA ASP A 210 7.89 -2.04 15.44
C ASP A 210 9.05 -1.04 15.60
N SER A 211 9.68 -1.03 16.79
CA SER A 211 10.81 -0.14 17.08
C SER A 211 12.12 -0.44 16.31
N GLU A 212 12.21 -1.55 15.59
CA GLU A 212 13.33 -1.88 14.70
C GLU A 212 12.97 -1.64 13.21
N GLY A 213 11.70 -1.32 12.92
CA GLY A 213 11.18 -1.01 11.57
C GLY A 213 10.57 -2.22 10.84
N TYR A 214 10.30 -3.34 11.52
CA TYR A 214 9.64 -4.50 10.93
C TYR A 214 8.11 -4.38 11.02
N PHE A 215 7.39 -4.95 10.05
CA PHE A 215 5.92 -5.01 10.09
C PHE A 215 5.43 -5.83 11.28
N VAL A 216 4.49 -5.26 12.05
CA VAL A 216 3.87 -5.89 13.23
C VAL A 216 2.87 -6.99 12.84
N THR A 217 2.28 -6.86 11.66
CA THR A 217 1.36 -7.82 11.05
C THR A 217 1.71 -8.02 9.57
N GLN A 218 1.02 -8.93 8.89
CA GLN A 218 1.20 -9.12 7.44
C GLN A 218 0.83 -7.81 6.69
N PRO A 219 1.65 -7.32 5.72
CA PRO A 219 1.36 -6.05 5.06
C PRO A 219 0.27 -6.14 3.98
N TYR A 220 0.21 -7.25 3.24
CA TYR A 220 -0.74 -7.49 2.15
C TYR A 220 -1.04 -8.99 1.97
N ALA A 221 -2.11 -9.32 1.26
CA ALA A 221 -2.44 -10.67 0.78
C ALA A 221 -2.82 -10.62 -0.71
N VAL A 222 -2.75 -11.76 -1.39
CA VAL A 222 -3.15 -11.91 -2.80
C VAL A 222 -4.13 -13.07 -2.92
N TYR A 223 -5.26 -12.84 -3.58
CA TYR A 223 -6.34 -13.81 -3.73
C TYR A 223 -6.53 -14.16 -5.21
N ASP A 224 -6.38 -15.43 -5.54
CA ASP A 224 -6.37 -15.92 -6.92
C ASP A 224 -7.73 -16.55 -7.29
N PHE A 225 -8.39 -15.96 -8.28
CA PHE A 225 -9.66 -16.41 -8.83
C PHE A 225 -9.43 -16.79 -10.30
N ASN A 226 -9.25 -18.08 -10.57
CA ASN A 226 -9.04 -18.62 -11.92
C ASN A 226 -7.86 -17.99 -12.70
N GLY A 227 -6.83 -17.53 -11.98
CA GLY A 227 -5.66 -16.84 -12.53
C GLY A 227 -5.74 -15.31 -12.44
N PHE A 228 -6.92 -14.73 -12.18
CA PHE A 228 -7.09 -13.30 -11.91
C PHE A 228 -6.74 -13.03 -10.44
N LYS A 229 -5.78 -12.14 -10.19
CA LYS A 229 -5.21 -11.89 -8.86
C LYS A 229 -5.73 -10.58 -8.28
N VAL A 230 -6.36 -10.67 -7.11
CA VAL A 230 -6.76 -9.51 -6.31
C VAL A 230 -5.70 -9.28 -5.23
N GLY A 231 -4.96 -8.18 -5.32
CA GLY A 231 -4.11 -7.71 -4.23
C GLY A 231 -4.95 -7.00 -3.17
N VAL A 232 -4.71 -7.29 -1.89
CA VAL A 232 -5.25 -6.51 -0.76
C VAL A 232 -4.10 -6.05 0.11
N ALA A 233 -3.81 -4.75 0.13
CA ALA A 233 -2.89 -4.14 1.09
C ALA A 233 -3.69 -3.58 2.28
N GLY A 234 -3.16 -3.66 3.50
CA GLY A 234 -3.78 -3.02 4.67
C GLY A 234 -3.11 -1.70 5.02
N LEU A 235 -3.85 -0.67 5.37
CA LEU A 235 -3.30 0.62 5.83
C LEU A 235 -4.09 1.15 7.02
N THR A 236 -3.40 1.30 8.16
CA THR A 236 -4.03 1.45 9.48
C THR A 236 -3.92 2.89 10.00
N ALA A 237 -4.99 3.44 10.54
CA ALA A 237 -4.98 4.73 11.24
C ALA A 237 -4.01 4.74 12.44
N PRO A 238 -3.25 5.83 12.66
CA PRO A 238 -2.32 5.92 13.79
C PRO A 238 -2.97 5.68 15.15
N LYS A 239 -2.50 4.65 15.87
CA LYS A 239 -3.00 4.22 17.18
C LYS A 239 -1.92 4.42 18.25
N GLN A 240 -2.32 4.86 19.44
CA GLN A 240 -1.39 5.08 20.57
C GLN A 240 -0.99 3.74 21.22
N ILE A 241 0.03 3.10 20.65
CA ILE A 241 0.51 1.77 21.05
C ILE A 241 2.00 1.84 21.39
N GLN A 242 2.39 1.39 22.58
CA GLN A 242 3.79 1.44 23.02
C GLN A 242 4.66 0.52 22.15
N GLY A 243 5.63 1.10 21.45
CA GLY A 243 6.60 0.37 20.63
C GLY A 243 6.17 0.10 19.19
N VAL A 244 5.02 0.61 18.77
CA VAL A 244 4.54 0.56 17.38
C VAL A 244 4.43 1.97 16.82
N SER A 245 4.94 2.19 15.61
CA SER A 245 4.77 3.41 14.82
C SER A 245 3.80 3.17 13.67
N PHE A 246 3.16 4.25 13.21
CA PHE A 246 2.27 4.30 12.04
C PHE A 246 2.67 5.39 11.04
N ASP A 247 3.47 6.35 11.51
CA ASP A 247 3.85 7.56 10.79
C ASP A 247 5.29 7.40 10.27
N SER A 248 5.45 6.56 9.26
CA SER A 248 6.75 6.26 8.65
C SER A 248 6.89 6.99 7.31
N ASP A 249 7.71 8.03 7.28
CA ASP A 249 8.06 8.77 6.06
C ASP A 249 8.47 7.82 4.92
N LEU A 250 9.20 6.73 5.25
CA LEU A 250 9.61 5.69 4.30
C LEU A 250 8.42 5.00 3.60
N ILE A 251 7.30 4.78 4.31
CA ILE A 251 6.09 4.18 3.74
C ILE A 251 5.36 5.18 2.85
N PHE A 252 5.29 6.46 3.26
CA PHE A 252 4.61 7.49 2.48
C PHE A 252 5.39 7.90 1.22
N ASP A 253 6.70 8.15 1.34
CA ASP A 253 7.59 8.52 0.23
C ASP A 253 7.68 7.43 -0.86
N ASN A 254 7.44 6.16 -0.49
CA ASN A 254 7.46 5.02 -1.42
C ASN A 254 6.06 4.47 -1.74
N ALA A 255 4.98 5.13 -1.32
CA ALA A 255 3.62 4.62 -1.50
C ALA A 255 3.26 4.40 -2.98
N GLN A 256 3.60 5.36 -3.85
CA GLN A 256 3.40 5.22 -5.29
C GLN A 256 4.19 4.04 -5.86
N TYR A 257 5.49 3.95 -5.56
CA TYR A 257 6.34 2.86 -6.03
C TYR A 257 5.87 1.48 -5.56
N ALA A 258 5.29 1.38 -4.36
CA ALA A 258 4.70 0.15 -3.84
C ALA A 258 3.43 -0.26 -4.61
N VAL A 259 2.61 0.71 -5.04
CA VAL A 259 1.43 0.48 -5.88
C VAL A 259 1.81 0.17 -7.33
N ASP A 260 2.74 0.92 -7.93
CA ASP A 260 3.31 0.63 -9.25
C ASP A 260 3.82 -0.82 -9.31
N LEU A 261 4.59 -1.23 -8.30
CA LEU A 261 5.12 -2.59 -8.19
C LEU A 261 4.03 -3.63 -7.94
N ALA A 262 2.96 -3.31 -7.20
CA ALA A 262 1.84 -4.24 -6.99
C ALA A 262 1.11 -4.54 -8.30
N ASN A 263 0.89 -3.51 -9.14
CA ASN A 263 0.20 -3.62 -10.42
C ASN A 263 0.99 -4.39 -11.51
N ASP A 264 2.28 -4.67 -11.30
CA ASP A 264 3.05 -5.66 -12.09
C ASP A 264 2.72 -7.13 -11.70
N TYR A 265 2.04 -7.38 -10.58
CA TYR A 265 1.75 -8.73 -10.05
C TYR A 265 0.27 -9.05 -9.82
N VAL A 266 -0.64 -8.07 -9.78
CA VAL A 266 -2.08 -8.26 -9.54
C VAL A 266 -2.92 -7.59 -10.62
N ASP A 267 -4.07 -8.20 -10.95
CA ASP A 267 -5.02 -7.70 -11.96
C ASP A 267 -6.03 -6.69 -11.38
N TYR A 268 -6.09 -6.57 -10.04
CA TYR A 268 -6.92 -5.61 -9.30
C TYR A 268 -6.32 -5.33 -7.92
N LEU A 269 -6.20 -4.06 -7.54
CA LEU A 269 -5.60 -3.63 -6.27
C LEU A 269 -6.62 -2.99 -5.32
N VAL A 270 -6.82 -3.65 -4.18
CA VAL A 270 -7.62 -3.16 -3.05
C VAL A 270 -6.70 -2.65 -1.93
N VAL A 271 -7.03 -1.51 -1.33
CA VAL A 271 -6.46 -1.07 -0.05
C VAL A 271 -7.53 -1.08 1.03
N LEU A 272 -7.32 -1.88 2.08
CA LEU A 272 -8.22 -2.07 3.20
C LEU A 272 -7.80 -1.17 4.37
N THR A 273 -8.70 -0.29 4.82
CA THR A 273 -8.35 0.87 5.67
C THR A 273 -9.31 1.08 6.85
N ASP A 274 -8.81 1.68 7.92
CA ASP A 274 -9.62 2.24 9.02
C ASP A 274 -9.32 3.73 9.26
N LEU A 275 -8.95 4.43 8.17
CA LEU A 275 -8.52 5.83 8.19
C LEU A 275 -9.68 6.78 8.53
N GLY A 276 -10.86 6.53 7.97
CA GLY A 276 -11.99 7.44 8.14
C GLY A 276 -11.85 8.73 7.33
N SER A 277 -12.65 9.74 7.67
CA SER A 277 -12.70 11.04 6.96
C SER A 277 -12.27 12.24 7.82
N ASP A 278 -11.93 12.03 9.11
CA ASP A 278 -11.55 13.08 10.07
C ASP A 278 -10.12 12.91 10.62
N GLY A 279 -9.30 12.07 9.99
CA GLY A 279 -7.92 11.78 10.38
C GLY A 279 -6.87 12.73 9.78
N ALA A 280 -5.63 12.64 10.27
CA ALA A 280 -4.47 13.32 9.66
C ALA A 280 -4.12 12.74 8.26
N ILE A 281 -4.52 11.48 8.03
CA ILE A 281 -4.53 10.79 6.75
C ILE A 281 -5.95 10.22 6.62
N THR A 282 -6.59 10.40 5.45
CA THR A 282 -7.92 9.86 5.13
C THR A 282 -7.84 8.98 3.88
N SER A 283 -8.83 8.13 3.64
CA SER A 283 -8.92 7.35 2.40
C SER A 283 -8.93 8.24 1.15
N GLU A 284 -9.54 9.43 1.23
CA GLU A 284 -9.56 10.36 0.10
C GLU A 284 -8.22 11.09 -0.10
N LEU A 285 -7.43 11.28 0.96
CA LEU A 285 -6.04 11.78 0.83
C LEU A 285 -5.13 10.73 0.20
N VAL A 286 -5.30 9.44 0.51
CA VAL A 286 -4.55 8.35 -0.14
C VAL A 286 -4.87 8.31 -1.63
N ALA A 287 -6.16 8.19 -2.00
CA ALA A 287 -6.57 8.17 -3.42
C ALA A 287 -6.16 9.43 -4.20
N ALA A 288 -6.14 10.61 -3.56
CA ALA A 288 -5.75 11.86 -4.22
C ALA A 288 -4.23 12.04 -4.41
N ASN A 289 -3.39 11.17 -3.85
CA ASN A 289 -1.93 11.28 -3.92
C ASN A 289 -1.23 9.97 -4.35
N VAL A 290 -1.97 8.88 -4.57
CA VAL A 290 -1.44 7.59 -5.02
C VAL A 290 -2.28 7.09 -6.20
N ASP A 291 -1.70 7.14 -7.40
CA ASP A 291 -2.29 6.64 -8.64
C ASP A 291 -2.28 5.10 -8.66
N GLY A 292 -3.26 4.48 -9.33
CA GLY A 292 -3.25 3.04 -9.60
C GLY A 292 -3.79 2.12 -8.50
N ILE A 293 -4.56 2.66 -7.55
CA ILE A 293 -5.41 1.85 -6.66
C ILE A 293 -6.80 1.75 -7.30
N ASP A 294 -7.35 0.55 -7.51
CA ASP A 294 -8.71 0.40 -8.04
C ASP A 294 -9.78 0.70 -6.97
N LEU A 295 -9.60 0.14 -5.77
CA LEU A 295 -10.59 0.16 -4.70
C LEU A 295 -9.97 0.44 -3.32
N ILE A 296 -10.52 1.39 -2.58
CA ILE A 296 -10.31 1.54 -1.14
C ILE A 296 -11.57 1.09 -0.40
N VAL A 297 -11.41 0.10 0.47
CA VAL A 297 -12.43 -0.35 1.42
C VAL A 297 -12.08 0.25 2.78
N ASP A 298 -12.82 1.25 3.23
CA ASP A 298 -12.54 2.04 4.44
C ASP A 298 -13.51 1.75 5.59
N GLY A 299 -13.19 2.26 6.77
CA GLY A 299 -14.00 2.25 7.98
C GLY A 299 -13.94 3.62 8.66
N ASN A 300 -14.17 3.66 9.99
CA ASN A 300 -13.97 4.83 10.85
C ASN A 300 -14.67 6.12 10.35
N GLY A 301 -15.89 6.00 9.83
CA GLY A 301 -16.63 7.16 9.31
C GLY A 301 -18.04 6.84 8.82
N GLY A 302 -18.74 7.86 8.30
CA GLY A 302 -20.07 7.71 7.71
C GLY A 302 -20.07 7.01 6.34
N VAL A 303 -21.18 6.36 6.00
CA VAL A 303 -21.40 5.64 4.73
C VAL A 303 -20.95 6.44 3.51
N MET A 304 -20.17 5.82 2.62
CA MET A 304 -19.61 6.47 1.44
C MET A 304 -19.52 5.51 0.26
N ALA A 305 -19.80 6.03 -0.93
CA ALA A 305 -19.35 5.49 -2.21
C ALA A 305 -18.93 6.69 -3.06
N LYS A 306 -17.64 6.80 -3.39
CA LYS A 306 -17.06 8.02 -3.97
C LYS A 306 -15.82 7.69 -4.79
N GLU A 307 -15.75 8.18 -6.03
CA GLU A 307 -14.54 8.12 -6.83
C GLU A 307 -13.62 9.32 -6.52
N VAL A 308 -12.32 9.06 -6.39
CA VAL A 308 -11.27 10.08 -6.25
C VAL A 308 -10.10 9.64 -7.11
N ASN A 309 -9.69 10.46 -8.08
CA ASN A 309 -8.53 10.20 -8.95
C ASN A 309 -8.58 8.84 -9.71
N GLY A 310 -9.79 8.36 -10.04
CA GLY A 310 -10.01 7.03 -10.65
C GLY A 310 -10.14 5.87 -9.66
N THR A 311 -9.68 6.03 -8.42
CA THR A 311 -9.90 5.06 -7.33
C THR A 311 -11.31 5.17 -6.79
N LEU A 312 -12.01 4.03 -6.67
CA LEU A 312 -13.29 3.96 -5.97
C LEU A 312 -13.06 3.81 -4.45
N ILE A 313 -13.72 4.63 -3.63
CA ILE A 313 -13.71 4.53 -2.17
C ILE A 313 -15.09 4.10 -1.68
N VAL A 314 -15.16 3.04 -0.89
CA VAL A 314 -16.39 2.50 -0.29
C VAL A 314 -16.30 2.36 1.23
N ARG A 315 -17.38 2.72 1.92
CA ARG A 315 -17.59 2.54 3.36
C ARG A 315 -19.06 2.22 3.62
N ALA A 316 -19.35 1.10 4.28
CA ALA A 316 -20.69 0.71 4.70
C ALA A 316 -21.08 1.41 6.02
N ASP A 317 -22.29 1.14 6.52
CA ASP A 317 -22.75 1.65 7.81
C ASP A 317 -22.33 0.72 8.94
N GLU A 318 -21.84 1.32 10.02
CA GLU A 318 -21.28 0.62 11.18
C GLU A 318 -22.29 -0.33 11.85
N LYS A 319 -21.78 -1.28 12.66
CA LYS A 319 -22.58 -2.24 13.44
C LYS A 319 -23.50 -3.12 12.56
N LEU A 320 -23.10 -3.40 11.32
CA LEU A 320 -23.88 -4.18 10.33
C LEU A 320 -25.27 -3.60 10.05
N LYS A 321 -25.42 -2.27 10.07
CA LYS A 321 -26.63 -1.60 9.55
C LYS A 321 -26.73 -1.68 8.03
N SER A 322 -25.59 -1.80 7.34
CA SER A 322 -25.52 -2.28 5.96
C SER A 322 -24.32 -3.23 5.77
N VAL A 323 -24.27 -3.84 4.58
CA VAL A 323 -23.15 -4.63 4.07
C VAL A 323 -22.91 -4.10 2.67
N GLY A 324 -21.67 -3.75 2.33
CA GLY A 324 -21.30 -3.29 1.00
C GLY A 324 -20.92 -4.43 0.08
N ALA A 325 -21.11 -4.23 -1.23
CA ALA A 325 -20.60 -5.09 -2.27
C ALA A 325 -20.24 -4.23 -3.49
N VAL A 326 -19.08 -4.52 -4.08
CA VAL A 326 -18.62 -4.02 -5.38
C VAL A 326 -18.50 -5.21 -6.32
#